data_AF-A0A8H9SPA6-F1
#
_entry.id   AF-A0A8H9SPA6-F1
#
_cell.length_a   1.000
_cell.length_b   1.000
_cell.length_c   1.000
_cell.angle_alpha   90.00
_cell.angle_beta   90.00
_cell.angle_gamma   90.00
#
_symmetry.space_group_name_H-M   'P 1'
#
loop_
_entity.id
_entity.type
_entity.pdbx_description
1 polymer ?
#
loop_
_entity_poly.entity_id
_entity_poly.type
_entity_poly.pdbx_seq_one_letter_code
_entity_poly.pdbx_strand_id
1 'polypeptide(L)'
;MGQKFAVFIAYDDEPNTKRYSAEFQTQDEYVKGWQSALKKAHHTSGQKSVISCGCRGKGAKRLYVRSLPNSDTFILIKAANTGTEHDPSCVFFDLDARHTGLKGYASNVVRINNEGTMSIRLGIGMTEKDPPEKSEVPSLPQIQRPEGGQASMTLSGLLSLLWTEAGLNVWYPNMAG
;
A
#
# COMPACT_ATOMS: atom_id res chain seq x y z
N MET A 1 -13.94 -10.03 0.96
CA MET A 1 -14.40 -8.65 1.19
C MET A 1 -14.26 -8.35 2.68
N GLY A 2 -13.61 -7.25 3.06
CA GLY A 2 -13.48 -6.86 4.46
C GLY A 2 -14.79 -6.29 5.02
N GLN A 3 -15.09 -6.61 6.27
CA GLN A 3 -16.22 -6.10 7.04
C GLN A 3 -15.99 -4.63 7.44
N LYS A 4 -17.05 -3.82 7.32
CA LYS A 4 -17.10 -2.46 7.88
C LYS A 4 -17.48 -2.53 9.36
N PHE A 5 -16.76 -1.78 10.18
CA PHE A 5 -17.00 -1.68 11.61
C PHE A 5 -17.48 -0.28 11.98
N ALA A 6 -17.97 -0.14 13.22
CA ALA A 6 -18.31 1.16 13.76
C ALA A 6 -17.08 2.10 13.76
N VAL A 7 -17.33 3.40 13.55
CA VAL A 7 -16.30 4.45 13.56
C VAL A 7 -16.56 5.38 14.73
N PHE A 8 -15.49 5.75 15.42
CA PHE A 8 -15.51 6.68 16.53
C PHE A 8 -14.89 8.00 16.10
N ILE A 9 -15.61 9.11 16.29
CA ILE A 9 -15.12 10.45 16.01
C ILE A 9 -15.15 11.25 17.31
N ALA A 10 -13.98 11.66 17.78
CA ALA A 10 -13.83 12.63 18.85
C ALA A 10 -13.60 14.01 18.23
N TYR A 11 -14.45 14.98 18.58
CA TYR A 11 -14.33 16.37 18.15
C TYR A 11 -13.77 17.19 19.32
N ASP A 12 -12.88 18.16 19.07
CA ASP A 12 -12.33 19.01 20.15
C ASP A 12 -13.42 19.77 20.94
N ASP A 13 -14.53 20.14 20.28
CA ASP A 13 -15.62 20.91 20.88
C ASP A 13 -16.56 20.09 21.78
N GLU A 14 -16.51 18.75 21.69
CA GLU A 14 -17.38 17.86 22.45
C GLU A 14 -16.53 16.80 23.17
N PRO A 15 -16.56 16.74 24.53
CA PRO A 15 -15.74 15.78 25.28
C PRO A 15 -16.18 14.32 25.05
N ASN A 16 -17.31 14.09 24.37
CA ASN A 16 -17.84 12.76 24.14
C ASN A 16 -17.51 12.25 22.73
N THR A 17 -16.99 11.02 22.66
CA THR A 17 -16.69 10.36 21.40
C THR A 17 -17.99 9.88 20.74
N LYS A 18 -18.31 10.42 19.57
CA LYS A 18 -19.49 9.98 18.80
C LYS A 18 -19.21 8.67 18.10
N ARG A 19 -20.08 7.69 18.31
CA ARG A 19 -20.04 6.38 17.67
C ARG A 19 -21.01 6.33 16.50
N TYR A 20 -20.50 6.00 15.32
CA TYR A 20 -21.27 5.78 14.10
C TYR A 20 -21.25 4.29 13.77
N SER A 21 -22.41 3.68 13.59
CA SER A 21 -22.52 2.25 13.28
C SER A 21 -22.08 1.93 11.86
N ALA A 22 -21.93 0.65 11.50
CA ALA A 22 -21.56 0.27 10.14
C ALA A 22 -22.71 0.56 9.16
N GLU A 23 -23.95 0.38 9.60
CA GLU A 23 -25.17 0.60 8.83
C GLU A 23 -25.33 2.08 8.46
N PHE A 24 -25.04 2.99 9.41
CA PHE A 24 -25.05 4.43 9.18
C PHE A 24 -24.03 4.87 8.12
N GLN A 25 -22.96 4.10 7.92
CA GLN A 25 -21.93 4.38 6.92
C GLN A 25 -22.24 3.78 5.54
N THR A 26 -23.21 2.86 5.43
CA THR A 26 -23.45 2.10 4.19
C THR A 26 -24.84 2.25 3.61
N GLN A 27 -25.86 2.52 4.43
CA GLN A 27 -27.23 2.62 3.95
C GLN A 27 -27.48 3.96 3.24
N ASP A 28 -28.16 3.91 2.10
CA ASP A 28 -28.45 5.07 1.26
C ASP A 28 -29.24 6.17 2.00
N GLU A 29 -30.10 5.76 2.93
CA GLU A 29 -30.90 6.65 3.78
C GLU A 29 -30.03 7.59 4.64
N TYR A 30 -28.85 7.14 5.06
CA TYR A 30 -27.95 7.89 5.95
C TYR A 30 -26.81 8.60 5.22
N VAL A 31 -26.73 8.52 3.88
CA VAL A 31 -25.62 9.10 3.10
C VAL A 31 -25.43 10.59 3.38
N LYS A 32 -26.51 11.37 3.42
CA LYS A 32 -26.44 12.82 3.69
C LYS A 32 -25.91 13.12 5.10
N GLY A 33 -26.38 12.37 6.10
CA GLY A 33 -25.95 12.51 7.49
C GLY A 33 -24.48 12.10 7.68
N TRP A 34 -24.08 11.01 7.02
CA TRP A 34 -22.70 10.53 7.03
C TRP A 34 -21.73 11.52 6.38
N GLN A 35 -22.06 12.03 5.19
CA GLN A 35 -21.25 13.05 4.51
C GLN A 35 -21.12 14.33 5.35
N SER A 36 -22.19 14.75 6.04
CA SER A 36 -22.15 15.91 6.94
C SER A 36 -21.22 15.68 8.13
N ALA A 37 -21.23 14.48 8.73
CA ALA A 37 -20.31 14.12 9.81
C ALA A 37 -18.84 14.12 9.35
N LEU A 38 -18.56 13.57 8.17
CA LEU A 38 -17.21 13.58 7.59
C LEU A 38 -16.74 14.99 7.24
N LYS A 39 -17.62 15.84 6.69
CA LYS A 39 -17.32 17.24 6.38
C LYS A 39 -16.96 18.03 7.64
N LYS A 40 -17.68 17.80 8.75
CA LYS A 40 -17.35 18.41 10.06
C LYS A 40 -15.99 17.95 10.57
N ALA A 41 -15.68 16.66 10.43
CA ALA A 41 -14.43 16.06 10.89
C ALA A 41 -13.22 16.37 10.00
N HIS A 42 -13.42 16.86 8.78
CA HIS A 42 -12.35 17.18 7.83
C HIS A 42 -11.50 18.37 8.30
N HIS A 43 -10.17 18.28 8.17
CA HIS A 43 -9.20 19.27 8.67
C HIS A 43 -9.41 20.70 8.15
N THR A 44 -10.08 20.90 7.02
CA THR A 44 -10.42 22.23 6.49
C THR A 44 -11.46 22.97 7.35
N SER A 45 -12.19 22.28 8.24
CA SER A 45 -13.16 22.94 9.14
C SER A 45 -12.51 23.68 10.32
N GLY A 46 -11.19 23.60 10.48
CA GLY A 46 -10.45 24.23 11.59
C GLY A 46 -10.54 23.48 12.92
N GLN A 47 -11.37 22.44 13.02
CA GLN A 47 -11.47 21.57 14.19
C GLN A 47 -10.50 20.40 14.10
N LYS A 48 -9.75 20.13 15.17
CA LYS A 48 -9.02 18.87 15.30
C LYS A 48 -10.06 17.80 15.65
N SER A 49 -10.14 16.77 14.82
CA SER A 49 -10.92 15.59 15.12
C SER A 49 -10.00 14.36 15.10
N VAL A 50 -10.25 13.42 16.01
CA VAL A 50 -9.56 12.14 16.05
C VAL A 50 -10.55 11.07 15.68
N ILE A 51 -10.31 10.42 14.55
CA ILE A 51 -11.17 9.35 14.02
C ILE A 51 -10.47 8.01 14.23
N SER A 52 -11.16 7.05 14.80
CA SER A 52 -10.65 5.70 14.99
C SER A 52 -11.66 4.62 14.58
N CYS A 53 -11.15 3.50 14.07
CA CYS A 53 -11.98 2.34 13.74
C CYS A 53 -12.27 1.50 14.98
N GLY A 54 -13.51 1.06 15.12
CA GLY A 54 -14.00 0.21 16.20
C GLY A 54 -13.79 -1.30 16.01
N CYS A 55 -12.91 -1.73 15.11
CA CYS A 55 -12.58 -3.14 14.96
C CYS A 55 -11.72 -3.66 16.14
N ARG A 56 -11.63 -4.98 16.29
CA ARG A 56 -10.90 -5.67 17.38
C ARG A 56 -9.36 -5.65 17.23
N GLY A 57 -8.84 -4.86 16.29
CA GLY A 57 -7.41 -4.69 16.08
C GLY A 57 -6.68 -4.04 17.26
N LYS A 58 -5.38 -4.28 17.37
CA LYS A 58 -4.55 -3.94 18.54
C LYS A 58 -4.01 -2.51 18.56
N GLY A 59 -3.95 -1.82 17.41
CA GLY A 59 -3.35 -0.49 17.33
C GLY A 59 -4.33 0.67 17.55
N ALA A 60 -3.84 1.88 17.28
CA ALA A 60 -4.62 3.12 17.40
C ALA A 60 -5.71 3.23 16.32
N LYS A 61 -5.57 2.49 15.20
CA LYS A 61 -6.60 2.34 14.15
C LYS A 61 -7.11 3.68 13.63
N ARG A 62 -6.19 4.64 13.48
CA ARG A 62 -6.50 6.02 13.10
C ARG A 62 -6.96 6.09 11.64
N LEU A 63 -8.03 6.82 11.43
CA LEU A 63 -8.57 7.13 10.12
C LEU A 63 -8.49 8.64 9.86
N TYR A 64 -8.49 9.01 8.59
CA TYR A 64 -8.53 10.39 8.13
C TYR A 64 -9.66 10.56 7.13
N VAL A 65 -10.23 11.76 7.09
CA VAL A 65 -11.16 12.15 6.05
C VAL A 65 -10.37 12.69 4.86
N ARG A 66 -10.65 12.20 3.67
CA ARG A 66 -10.16 12.73 2.40
C ARG A 66 -11.35 13.17 1.54
N SER A 67 -11.28 14.36 0.95
CA SER A 67 -12.20 14.78 -0.10
C SER A 67 -11.79 14.18 -1.45
N LEU A 68 -12.76 13.75 -2.25
CA LEU A 68 -12.49 13.31 -3.61
C LEU A 68 -12.30 14.52 -4.53
N PRO A 69 -11.26 14.54 -5.39
CA PRO A 69 -11.15 15.56 -6.41
C PRO A 69 -12.38 15.48 -7.34
N ASN A 70 -12.96 16.65 -7.66
CA ASN A 70 -14.14 16.79 -8.52
C ASN A 70 -15.49 16.31 -7.95
N SER A 71 -15.58 16.06 -6.64
CA SER A 71 -16.87 15.83 -5.97
C SER A 71 -16.86 16.41 -4.55
N ASP A 72 -18.00 16.92 -4.05
CA ASP A 72 -18.14 17.31 -2.63
C ASP A 72 -18.37 16.08 -1.73
N THR A 73 -17.70 14.97 -2.06
CA THR A 73 -17.82 13.67 -1.37
C THR A 73 -16.57 13.43 -0.55
N PHE A 74 -16.79 13.04 0.70
CA PHE A 74 -15.75 12.70 1.66
C PHE A 74 -15.71 11.19 1.86
N ILE A 75 -14.50 10.65 1.95
CA ILE A 75 -14.24 9.24 2.25
C ILE A 75 -13.31 9.11 3.46
N LEU A 76 -13.42 7.98 4.16
CA LEU A 76 -12.46 7.60 5.19
C LEU A 76 -11.31 6.80 4.58
N ILE A 77 -10.10 7.15 4.97
CA ILE A 77 -8.88 6.43 4.64
C ILE A 77 -8.11 6.09 5.92
N LYS A 78 -7.38 4.98 5.92
CA LYS A 78 -6.47 4.63 7.02
C LYS A 78 -5.23 5.52 7.01
N ALA A 79 -4.61 5.66 8.18
CA ALA A 79 -3.28 6.25 8.28
C ALA A 79 -2.24 5.39 7.52
N ALA A 80 -1.18 6.05 7.02
CA ALA A 80 -0.10 5.34 6.33
C ALA A 80 0.56 4.33 7.29
N ASN A 81 0.85 3.12 6.80
CA ASN A 81 1.48 2.03 7.54
C ASN A 81 0.72 1.52 8.78
N THR A 82 -0.56 1.86 8.97
CA THR A 82 -1.37 1.35 10.10
C THR A 82 -2.33 0.24 9.71
N GLY A 83 -2.21 -0.34 8.51
CA GLY A 83 -3.14 -1.39 8.03
C GLY A 83 -3.15 -2.63 8.92
N THR A 84 -1.98 -3.03 9.43
CA THR A 84 -1.81 -4.19 10.32
C THR A 84 -2.36 -3.97 11.73
N GLU A 85 -2.70 -2.74 12.08
CA GLU A 85 -3.32 -2.42 13.37
C GLU A 85 -4.79 -2.82 13.44
N HIS A 86 -5.44 -3.00 12.29
CA HIS A 86 -6.83 -3.39 12.18
C HIS A 86 -6.99 -4.92 12.30
N ASP A 87 -8.21 -5.36 12.61
CA ASP A 87 -8.56 -6.78 12.58
C ASP A 87 -8.45 -7.31 11.12
N PRO A 88 -7.93 -8.53 10.86
CA PRO A 88 -7.83 -9.09 9.51
C PRO A 88 -9.13 -9.12 8.70
N SER A 89 -10.28 -9.15 9.39
CA SER A 89 -11.59 -9.06 8.76
C SER A 89 -12.00 -7.63 8.38
N CYS A 90 -11.28 -6.59 8.81
CA CYS A 90 -11.65 -5.20 8.62
C CYS A 90 -11.36 -4.69 7.20
N VAL A 91 -12.21 -3.81 6.66
CA VAL A 91 -11.99 -3.14 5.37
C VAL A 91 -10.72 -2.27 5.33
N PHE A 92 -10.25 -1.80 6.49
CA PHE A 92 -9.02 -1.01 6.59
C PHE A 92 -7.79 -1.87 6.89
N PHE A 93 -7.95 -3.19 7.02
CA PHE A 93 -6.81 -4.08 7.17
C PHE A 93 -6.04 -4.18 5.87
N ASP A 94 -4.73 -4.05 6.00
CA ASP A 94 -3.81 -4.13 4.88
C ASP A 94 -2.47 -4.58 5.43
N LEU A 95 -1.83 -5.53 4.73
CA LEU A 95 -0.50 -5.98 5.11
C LEU A 95 0.50 -4.89 4.75
N ASP A 96 1.41 -4.58 5.68
CA ASP A 96 2.50 -3.65 5.39
C ASP A 96 3.24 -4.11 4.12
N ALA A 97 3.61 -3.18 3.23
CA ALA A 97 4.37 -3.45 2.01
C ALA A 97 5.66 -4.25 2.27
N ARG A 98 6.16 -4.23 3.51
CA ARG A 98 7.28 -5.08 3.97
C ARG A 98 6.97 -6.58 4.00
N HIS A 99 5.70 -6.96 4.12
CA HIS A 99 5.19 -8.32 4.25
C HIS A 99 4.46 -8.81 3.00
N THR A 100 4.13 -7.94 2.04
CA THR A 100 3.46 -8.30 0.78
C THR A 100 4.40 -8.91 -0.27
N GLY A 101 5.69 -9.12 0.05
CA GLY A 101 6.70 -9.56 -0.92
C GLY A 101 7.10 -8.48 -1.95
N LEU A 102 6.42 -7.33 -1.95
CA LEU A 102 6.62 -6.22 -2.90
C LEU A 102 7.81 -5.32 -2.56
N LYS A 103 8.67 -5.68 -1.59
CA LYS A 103 9.94 -4.95 -1.30
C LYS A 103 10.83 -4.80 -2.54
N GLY A 104 10.72 -5.71 -3.52
CA GLY A 104 11.42 -5.63 -4.80
C GLY A 104 10.95 -4.51 -5.73
N TYR A 105 9.80 -3.89 -5.47
CA TYR A 105 9.16 -2.87 -6.32
C TYR A 105 9.17 -1.47 -5.67
N ALA A 106 10.11 -1.21 -4.76
CA ALA A 106 10.30 0.15 -4.26
C ALA A 106 10.53 1.10 -5.46
N SER A 107 9.99 2.32 -5.40
CA SER A 107 9.90 3.29 -6.53
C SER A 107 11.21 3.61 -7.27
N ASN A 108 12.37 3.26 -6.70
CA ASN A 108 13.68 3.42 -7.31
C ASN A 108 14.24 2.16 -7.99
N VAL A 109 13.59 1.01 -7.83
CA VAL A 109 14.08 -0.29 -8.30
C VAL A 109 13.64 -0.58 -9.73
N VAL A 110 12.42 -0.19 -10.07
CA VAL A 110 11.85 -0.32 -11.41
C VAL A 110 11.54 1.07 -11.92
N ARG A 111 12.16 1.47 -13.04
CA ARG A 111 11.91 2.74 -13.71
C ARG A 111 11.44 2.47 -15.12
N ILE A 112 10.30 3.03 -15.49
CA ILE A 112 9.81 3.02 -16.86
C ILE A 112 10.26 4.34 -17.48
N ASN A 113 11.14 4.29 -18.47
CA ASN A 113 11.57 5.48 -19.21
C ASN A 113 10.45 5.89 -20.18
N ASN A 114 10.43 7.18 -20.54
CA ASN A 114 9.43 7.75 -21.47
C ASN A 114 9.45 7.10 -22.88
N GLU A 115 10.48 6.31 -23.19
CA GLU A 115 10.64 5.56 -24.44
C GLU A 115 10.05 4.14 -24.37
N GLY A 116 9.35 3.79 -23.28
CA GLY A 116 8.77 2.46 -23.09
C GLY A 116 9.77 1.38 -22.65
N THR A 117 11.03 1.76 -22.37
CA THR A 117 12.05 0.85 -21.86
C THR A 117 12.04 0.79 -20.33
N MET A 118 12.17 -0.42 -19.78
CA MET A 118 12.13 -0.66 -18.34
C MET A 118 13.56 -0.87 -17.79
N SER A 119 13.97 -0.06 -16.82
CA SER A 119 15.25 -0.19 -16.13
C SER A 119 15.04 -0.76 -14.74
N ILE A 120 15.75 -1.85 -14.43
CA ILE A 120 15.60 -2.61 -13.19
C ILE A 120 16.94 -2.68 -12.46
N ARG A 121 16.96 -2.33 -11.17
CA ARG A 121 18.16 -2.44 -10.34
C ARG A 121 18.19 -3.74 -9.53
N LEU A 122 19.15 -4.61 -9.84
CA LEU A 122 19.39 -5.85 -9.11
C LEU A 122 20.37 -5.64 -7.94
N GLY A 123 20.19 -6.42 -6.88
CA GLY A 123 21.10 -6.46 -5.72
C GLY A 123 22.37 -7.28 -5.97
N ILE A 124 22.45 -7.95 -7.12
CA ILE A 124 23.58 -8.72 -7.62
C ILE A 124 24.08 -8.07 -8.91
N GLY A 125 25.39 -8.01 -9.12
CA GLY A 125 25.95 -7.64 -10.42
C GLY A 125 25.75 -8.78 -11.40
N MET A 126 25.13 -8.52 -12.55
CA MET A 126 25.15 -9.45 -13.68
C MET A 126 26.40 -9.13 -14.51
N THR A 127 27.38 -10.02 -14.45
CA THR A 127 28.49 -10.02 -15.38
C THR A 127 28.08 -10.89 -16.56
N GLU A 128 28.03 -10.33 -17.76
CA GLU A 128 27.96 -11.11 -18.99
C GLU A 128 29.21 -11.98 -19.02
N LYS A 129 29.04 -13.30 -18.98
CA LYS A 129 30.17 -14.22 -19.13
C LYS A 129 30.48 -14.30 -20.62
N ASP A 130 31.56 -13.66 -21.04
CA ASP A 130 32.19 -13.99 -22.32
C ASP A 130 32.47 -15.51 -22.40
N PRO A 131 32.42 -16.11 -23.60
CA PRO A 131 32.71 -17.53 -23.77
C PRO A 131 34.09 -17.86 -23.17
N PRO A 132 34.23 -19.02 -22.50
CA PRO A 132 35.33 -19.22 -21.56
C PRO A 132 36.67 -19.36 -22.29
N GLU A 133 37.49 -18.31 -22.28
CA GLU A 133 38.93 -18.51 -22.40
C GLU A 133 39.47 -19.02 -21.07
N LYS A 134 40.09 -20.20 -21.15
CA LYS A 134 40.74 -20.91 -20.06
C LYS A 134 41.85 -20.03 -19.47
N SER A 135 41.66 -19.45 -18.28
CA SER A 135 42.80 -19.00 -17.48
C SER A 135 42.49 -18.82 -15.99
N GLU A 136 43.56 -19.02 -15.21
CA GLU A 136 43.64 -19.19 -13.76
C GLU A 136 43.01 -18.06 -12.94
N VAL A 137 42.42 -18.44 -11.81
CA VAL A 137 41.68 -17.57 -10.88
C VAL A 137 42.64 -16.83 -9.94
N PRO A 138 42.67 -15.48 -9.92
CA PRO A 138 43.08 -14.74 -8.73
C PRO A 138 41.83 -14.37 -7.91
N SER A 139 41.98 -14.38 -6.59
CA SER A 139 40.95 -14.07 -5.61
C SER A 139 40.36 -12.65 -5.81
N LEU A 140 39.04 -12.58 -5.92
CA LEU A 140 38.26 -11.34 -6.06
C LEU A 140 38.35 -10.47 -4.78
N PRO A 141 38.56 -9.14 -4.88
CA PRO A 141 38.48 -8.27 -3.73
C PRO A 141 37.02 -8.15 -3.24
N GLN A 142 36.84 -8.18 -1.91
CA GLN A 142 35.55 -7.94 -1.25
C GLN A 142 35.02 -6.56 -1.64
N ILE A 143 33.92 -6.55 -2.41
CA ILE A 143 33.17 -5.35 -2.75
C ILE A 143 32.57 -4.79 -1.46
N GLN A 144 33.10 -3.67 -0.97
CA GLN A 144 32.54 -2.95 0.16
C GLN A 144 31.20 -2.33 -0.24
N ARG A 145 30.15 -2.66 0.52
CA ARG A 145 28.79 -2.16 0.34
C ARG A 145 28.72 -0.73 0.91
N PRO A 146 28.37 0.30 0.13
CA PRO A 146 28.13 1.63 0.69
C PRO A 146 26.89 1.59 1.60
N GLU A 147 27.01 2.16 2.80
CA GLU A 147 26.03 2.12 3.90
C GLU A 147 24.75 2.95 3.64
N GLY A 148 24.53 3.41 2.41
CA GLY A 148 23.32 4.13 1.97
C GLY A 148 22.49 3.33 0.96
N GLY A 149 22.31 2.02 1.19
CA GLY A 149 21.81 1.07 0.21
C GLY A 149 20.39 1.39 -0.30
N GLN A 150 20.31 1.99 -1.48
CA GLN A 150 19.06 2.04 -2.26
C GLN A 150 18.48 0.62 -2.39
N ALA A 151 17.17 0.49 -2.23
CA ALA A 151 16.47 -0.77 -2.42
C ALA A 151 16.89 -1.38 -3.76
N SER A 152 17.11 -2.68 -3.78
CA SER A 152 17.50 -3.44 -4.97
C SER A 152 16.68 -4.71 -5.04
N MET A 153 16.35 -5.15 -6.25
CA MET A 153 15.54 -6.35 -6.44
C MET A 153 16.39 -7.61 -6.31
N THR A 154 15.81 -8.65 -5.71
CA THR A 154 16.38 -10.00 -5.75
C THR A 154 16.09 -10.64 -7.12
N LEU A 155 16.85 -11.68 -7.48
CA LEU A 155 16.60 -12.43 -8.72
C LEU A 155 15.19 -13.04 -8.77
N SER A 156 14.65 -13.45 -7.61
CA SER A 156 13.28 -13.92 -7.49
C SER A 156 12.26 -12.80 -7.79
N GLY A 157 12.53 -11.56 -7.36
CA GLY A 157 11.68 -10.42 -7.72
C GLY A 157 11.67 -10.13 -9.21
N LEU A 158 12.81 -10.28 -9.89
CA LEU A 158 12.91 -10.16 -11.35
C LEU A 158 12.05 -11.19 -12.07
N LEU A 159 12.12 -12.45 -11.63
CA LEU A 159 11.32 -13.52 -12.20
C LEU A 159 9.82 -13.25 -12.03
N SER A 160 9.37 -12.85 -10.84
CA SER A 160 7.98 -12.51 -10.58
C SER A 160 7.48 -11.36 -11.45
N LEU A 161 8.33 -10.35 -11.67
CA LEU A 161 8.01 -9.23 -12.54
C LEU A 161 7.85 -9.69 -14.00
N LEU A 162 8.83 -10.44 -14.54
CA LEU A 162 8.77 -10.96 -15.90
C LEU A 162 7.54 -11.85 -16.13
N TRP A 163 7.21 -12.69 -15.15
CA TRP A 163 6.03 -13.55 -15.20
C TRP A 163 4.72 -12.76 -15.28
N THR A 164 4.67 -11.62 -14.59
CA THR A 164 3.49 -10.73 -14.56
C THR A 164 3.37 -9.91 -15.84
N GLU A 165 4.47 -9.29 -16.29
CA GLU A 165 4.49 -8.46 -17.51
C GLU A 165 4.25 -9.29 -18.77
N ALA A 166 4.71 -10.54 -18.79
CA ALA A 166 4.43 -11.47 -19.89
C ALA A 166 2.98 -12.01 -19.87
N GLY A 167 2.16 -11.66 -18.86
CA GLY A 167 0.79 -12.14 -18.71
C GLY A 167 0.67 -13.64 -18.43
N LEU A 168 1.77 -14.31 -18.04
CA LEU A 168 1.81 -15.76 -17.79
C LEU A 168 1.08 -16.17 -16.51
N ASN A 169 0.68 -15.21 -15.70
CA ASN A 169 -0.20 -15.36 -14.54
C ASN A 169 -1.69 -15.23 -14.87
N VAL A 170 -2.06 -15.00 -16.13
CA VAL A 170 -3.45 -14.81 -16.56
C VAL A 170 -3.85 -15.89 -17.54
N TRP A 171 -5.01 -16.52 -17.29
CA TRP A 171 -5.59 -17.50 -18.20
C TRP A 171 -6.48 -16.79 -19.23
N TYR A 172 -6.26 -17.06 -20.51
CA TYR A 172 -7.06 -16.50 -21.61
C TYR A 172 -7.91 -17.57 -22.30
N PRO A 173 -9.10 -17.25 -22.84
CA PRO A 173 -10.00 -18.23 -23.45
C PRO A 173 -9.40 -19.09 -24.56
N ASN A 174 -8.40 -18.57 -25.30
CA ASN A 174 -7.66 -19.32 -26.33
C ASN A 174 -6.61 -20.30 -25.77
N MET A 175 -6.50 -20.43 -24.45
CA MET A 175 -5.66 -21.41 -23.75
C MET A 175 -6.45 -22.63 -23.26
N ALA A 176 -7.75 -22.71 -23.55
CA ALA A 176 -8.51 -23.95 -23.48
C ALA A 176 -8.09 -24.83 -24.66
N GLY A 177 -7.46 -25.97 -24.38
CA GLY A 177 -7.11 -26.98 -25.37
C GLY A 177 -8.32 -27.64 -26.01
#